data_AF-A0A9P7J917-F1
#
_entry.id   AF-A0A9P7J917-F1
#
_cell.length_a   1.000
_cell.length_b   1.000
_cell.length_c   1.000
_cell.angle_alpha   90.00
_cell.angle_beta   90.00
_cell.angle_gamma   90.00
#
_symmetry.space_group_name_H-M   'P 1'
#
loop_
_entity.id
_entity.type
_entity.pdbx_description
1 polymer ?
#
loop_
_entity_poly.entity_id
_entity_poly.type
_entity_poly.pdbx_seq_one_letter_code
_entity_poly.pdbx_strand_id
1 'polypeptide(L)'
;MGACSVSGRKEKGVVISTNVCSTWFGLPETSDCYFICSISTTGASEYRLNNKVVTYSAYNAALTSHNILVKAKNFLVFQGDVEAVASQSPKELSRLIEQISGSLELAPEYEKAKDAQERATENATFNFTKRRGIAGEIKQYKEQKGEAERFESLCDQKDDLILKRILYKLFHIEEALEANARDIQTKSKALAGLRAEHGEHEKALEGVRAEQARARTAVVREEKKVKKAEKALEAKEPELVEVDAQIKHSSRKLQNSLKIREQVGSDAERQQAKLHSLRRDLSDARQAADEAAEAHRRASQHNTSLSENSLAEYRSL
;
A
#
# COMPACT_ATOMS: atom_id res chain seq x y z
N MET A 1 -8.25 10.90 126.57
CA MET A 1 -9.44 11.49 127.24
C MET A 1 -9.25 12.99 127.26
N GLY A 2 -9.91 13.72 126.33
CA GLY A 2 -9.85 15.18 126.30
C GLY A 2 -10.93 15.77 127.19
N ALA A 3 -10.54 16.59 128.17
CA ALA A 3 -11.48 17.33 128.99
C ALA A 3 -12.03 18.52 128.19
N CYS A 4 -13.28 18.43 127.75
CA CYS A 4 -14.02 19.56 127.18
C CYS A 4 -14.51 20.44 128.34
N SER A 5 -13.84 21.57 128.60
CA SER A 5 -14.27 22.53 129.60
C SER A 5 -14.97 23.72 128.94
N VAL A 6 -16.28 23.85 129.15
CA VAL A 6 -17.05 25.03 128.77
C VAL A 6 -17.01 26.00 129.96
N SER A 7 -16.15 27.02 129.88
CA SER A 7 -16.09 28.08 130.89
C SER A 7 -16.88 29.30 130.39
N GLY A 8 -18.11 29.45 130.89
CA GLY A 8 -18.90 30.67 130.70
C GLY A 8 -18.73 31.61 131.88
N ARG A 9 -17.98 32.71 131.72
CA ARG A 9 -17.88 33.79 132.71
C ARG A 9 -18.71 34.99 132.21
N LYS A 10 -19.77 35.36 132.93
CA LYS A 10 -20.58 36.56 132.65
C LYS A 10 -20.00 37.75 133.43
N GLU A 11 -19.37 38.67 132.73
CA GLU A 11 -19.18 40.06 133.19
C GLU A 11 -19.68 41.03 132.11
N LYS A 12 -20.23 42.16 132.58
CA LYS A 12 -21.01 43.12 131.80
C LYS A 12 -20.16 43.78 130.71
N GLY A 13 -20.65 43.78 129.47
CA GLY A 13 -20.06 44.53 128.34
C GLY A 13 -19.05 43.77 127.48
N VAL A 14 -19.03 42.44 127.52
CA VAL A 14 -18.08 41.62 126.75
C VAL A 14 -18.83 40.83 125.67
N VAL A 15 -18.34 40.91 124.43
CA VAL A 15 -18.78 40.04 123.31
C VAL A 15 -18.67 38.60 123.80
N ILE A 16 -19.80 37.89 123.90
CA ILE A 16 -19.85 36.50 124.36
C ILE A 16 -19.29 35.62 123.22
N SER A 17 -17.96 35.55 123.10
CA SER A 17 -17.33 34.56 122.24
C SER A 17 -17.43 33.20 122.93
N THR A 18 -18.13 32.26 122.33
CA THR A 18 -18.18 30.89 122.84
C THR A 18 -16.93 30.16 122.36
N ASN A 19 -16.04 29.81 123.28
CA ASN A 19 -14.97 28.86 123.00
C ASN A 19 -15.61 27.49 122.82
N VAL A 20 -15.55 26.95 121.61
CA VAL A 20 -16.24 25.69 121.27
C VAL A 20 -15.42 24.49 121.68
N CYS A 21 -14.09 24.56 121.54
CA CYS A 21 -13.18 23.50 121.97
C CYS A 21 -11.77 24.05 122.14
N SER A 22 -11.11 23.71 123.24
CA SER A 22 -9.68 23.96 123.46
C SER A 22 -8.99 22.64 123.72
N THR A 23 -7.98 22.30 122.91
CA THR A 23 -7.28 21.03 122.99
C THR A 23 -5.81 21.26 123.25
N TRP A 24 -5.28 20.57 124.25
CA TRP A 24 -3.85 20.56 124.57
C TRP A 24 -3.26 19.26 124.01
N PHE A 25 -2.24 19.36 123.16
CA PHE A 25 -1.61 18.21 122.53
C PHE A 25 -0.10 18.23 122.85
N GLY A 26 0.32 17.28 123.69
CA GLY A 26 1.73 17.08 124.05
C GLY A 26 2.24 15.76 123.49
N LEU A 27 3.35 15.82 122.76
CA LEU A 27 4.11 14.67 122.27
C LEU A 27 5.46 14.64 123.00
N PRO A 28 6.02 13.46 123.34
CA PRO A 28 7.21 13.36 124.16
C PRO A 28 8.49 13.99 123.57
N GLU A 29 8.51 14.33 122.27
CA GLU A 29 9.69 14.89 121.57
C GLU A 29 9.49 16.30 120.99
N THR A 30 8.32 16.92 121.13
CA THR A 30 8.04 18.27 120.57
C THR A 30 7.40 19.19 121.60
N SER A 31 7.70 20.50 121.53
CA SER A 31 7.09 21.51 122.40
C SER A 31 5.56 21.44 122.37
N ASP A 32 4.92 21.57 123.54
CA ASP A 32 3.47 21.50 123.67
C ASP A 32 2.78 22.54 122.77
N CYS A 33 1.81 22.07 121.98
CA CYS A 33 1.03 22.90 121.07
C CYS A 33 -0.40 23.02 121.60
N TYR A 34 -0.88 24.26 121.76
CA TYR A 34 -2.22 24.57 122.21
C TYR A 34 -3.08 25.08 121.05
N PHE A 35 -4.18 24.35 120.78
CA PHE A 35 -5.10 24.61 119.69
C PHE A 35 -6.45 25.09 120.22
N ILE A 36 -6.93 26.25 119.74
CA ILE A 36 -8.24 26.80 120.13
C ILE A 36 -9.03 27.20 118.87
N CYS A 37 -10.31 26.83 118.85
CA CYS A 37 -11.30 27.36 117.92
C CYS A 37 -12.41 28.07 118.71
N SER A 38 -12.60 29.36 118.44
CA SER A 38 -13.65 30.19 119.05
C SER A 38 -14.63 30.67 117.99
N ILE A 39 -15.93 30.65 118.31
CA ILE A 39 -16.97 31.17 117.42
C ILE A 39 -17.45 32.50 118.00
N SER A 40 -17.35 33.56 117.19
CA SER A 40 -17.89 34.88 117.48
C SER A 40 -19.42 34.83 117.53
N THR A 41 -20.04 35.77 118.24
CA THR A 41 -21.50 35.96 118.23
C THR A 41 -22.08 36.24 116.83
N THR A 42 -21.24 36.67 115.88
CA THR A 42 -21.59 36.86 114.47
C THR A 42 -21.48 35.59 113.63
N GLY A 43 -21.12 34.45 114.22
CA GLY A 43 -20.93 33.17 113.53
C GLY A 43 -19.58 32.99 112.85
N ALA A 44 -18.68 33.99 112.93
CA ALA A 44 -17.33 33.89 112.39
C ALA A 44 -16.45 32.97 113.27
N SER A 45 -15.69 32.07 112.66
CA SER A 45 -14.70 31.23 113.34
C SER A 45 -13.35 31.93 113.43
N GLU A 46 -12.74 31.89 114.61
CA GLU A 46 -11.39 32.39 114.87
C GLU A 46 -10.52 31.24 115.39
N TYR A 47 -9.33 31.10 114.82
CA TYR A 47 -8.39 30.01 115.12
C TYR A 47 -7.16 30.57 115.84
N ARG A 48 -6.76 29.92 116.93
CA ARG A 48 -5.57 30.31 117.70
C ARG A 48 -4.63 29.14 117.94
N LEU A 49 -3.34 29.40 117.75
CA LEU A 49 -2.23 28.50 118.10
C LEU A 49 -1.40 29.17 119.20
N ASN A 50 -1.24 28.53 120.36
CA ASN A 50 -0.50 29.08 121.50
C ASN A 50 -0.93 30.53 121.84
N ASN A 51 -2.24 30.76 121.87
CA ASN A 51 -2.90 32.06 122.08
C ASN A 51 -2.66 33.14 121.00
N LYS A 52 -2.01 32.83 119.87
CA LYS A 52 -1.88 33.73 118.72
C LYS A 52 -2.91 33.42 117.64
N VAL A 53 -3.58 34.46 117.14
CA VAL A 53 -4.55 34.34 116.05
C VAL A 53 -3.82 33.96 114.76
N VAL A 54 -4.29 32.90 114.10
CA VAL A 54 -3.73 32.40 112.85
C VAL A 54 -4.83 32.19 111.82
N THR A 55 -4.44 32.15 110.54
CA THR A 55 -5.36 31.78 109.47
C THR A 55 -5.70 30.29 109.54
N TYR A 56 -6.85 29.93 108.98
CA TYR A 56 -7.28 28.52 108.89
C TYR A 56 -6.25 27.62 108.18
N SER A 57 -5.57 28.15 107.16
CA SER A 57 -4.51 27.43 106.43
C SER A 57 -3.30 27.13 107.32
N ALA A 58 -2.82 28.11 108.09
CA ALA A 58 -1.70 27.91 109.02
C ALA A 58 -2.09 26.98 110.19
N TYR A 59 -3.33 27.10 110.69
CA TYR A 59 -3.87 26.19 111.71
C TYR A 59 -3.92 24.74 111.23
N ASN A 60 -4.40 24.50 110.00
CA ASN A 60 -4.42 23.17 109.40
C ASN A 60 -3.03 22.63 109.08
N ALA A 61 -2.09 23.47 108.66
CA ALA A 61 -0.70 23.05 108.44
C ALA A 61 -0.05 22.56 109.74
N ALA A 62 -0.28 23.26 110.87
CA ALA A 62 0.19 22.84 112.18
C ALA A 62 -0.48 21.52 112.66
N LEU A 63 -1.77 21.32 112.37
CA LEU A 63 -2.41 20.02 112.63
C LEU A 63 -1.83 18.90 111.75
N THR A 64 -1.53 19.21 110.49
CA THR A 64 -0.94 18.26 109.53
C THR A 64 0.47 17.85 109.95
N SER A 65 1.29 18.75 110.51
CA SER A 65 2.62 18.39 111.03
C SER A 65 2.57 17.43 112.22
N HIS A 66 1.44 17.36 112.93
CA HIS A 66 1.19 16.36 113.97
C HIS A 66 0.45 15.12 113.43
N ASN A 67 0.44 14.91 112.11
CA ASN A 67 -0.27 13.83 111.40
C ASN A 67 -1.80 13.84 111.57
N ILE A 68 -2.39 15.00 111.88
CA ILE A 68 -3.85 15.17 112.01
C ILE A 68 -4.39 15.76 110.71
N LEU A 69 -4.80 14.89 109.78
CA LEU A 69 -5.38 15.27 108.49
C LEU A 69 -6.89 15.52 108.59
N VAL A 70 -7.26 16.78 108.85
CA VAL A 70 -8.67 17.20 109.03
C VAL A 70 -9.51 16.97 107.76
N LYS A 71 -8.92 17.11 106.57
CA LYS A 71 -9.62 16.88 105.29
C LYS A 71 -9.98 15.40 105.07
N ALA A 72 -9.21 14.46 105.61
CA ALA A 72 -9.38 13.02 105.35
C ALA A 72 -10.30 12.33 106.39
N LYS A 73 -10.64 12.98 107.51
CA LYS A 73 -11.53 12.46 108.58
C LYS A 73 -11.15 11.06 109.10
N ASN A 74 -9.87 10.67 109.06
CA ASN A 74 -9.41 9.33 109.40
C ASN A 74 -9.60 8.89 110.86
N PHE A 75 -9.67 9.86 111.76
CA PHE A 75 -9.68 9.64 113.21
C PHE A 75 -11.04 9.92 113.86
N LEU A 76 -12.06 10.24 113.05
CA LEU A 76 -13.42 10.48 113.51
C LEU A 76 -14.32 9.36 113.00
N VAL A 77 -14.92 8.61 113.92
CA VAL A 77 -15.93 7.60 113.62
C VAL A 77 -17.22 8.02 114.30
N PHE A 78 -18.19 8.49 113.52
CA PHE A 78 -19.53 8.79 114.00
C PHE A 78 -20.38 7.52 114.05
N GLN A 79 -21.46 7.57 114.84
CA GLN A 79 -22.42 6.47 114.88
C GLN A 79 -23.02 6.25 113.48
N GLY A 80 -22.82 5.06 112.91
CA GLY A 80 -23.25 4.71 111.54
C GLY A 80 -22.14 4.73 110.48
N ASP A 81 -20.96 5.29 110.75
CA ASP A 81 -19.87 5.37 109.76
C ASP A 81 -19.29 4.00 109.38
N VAL A 82 -19.33 3.02 110.29
CA VAL A 82 -18.85 1.65 110.03
C VAL A 82 -19.71 0.95 108.97
N GLU A 83 -21.04 1.13 109.03
CA GLU A 83 -21.97 0.59 108.02
C GLU A 83 -21.86 1.36 106.70
N ALA A 84 -21.64 2.68 106.77
CA ALA A 84 -21.44 3.52 105.59
C ALA A 84 -20.15 3.15 104.83
N VAL A 85 -19.05 2.87 105.52
CA VAL A 85 -17.80 2.43 104.87
C VAL A 85 -17.93 1.02 104.31
N ALA A 86 -18.62 0.11 105.01
CA ALA A 86 -18.85 -1.26 104.54
C ALA A 86 -19.77 -1.34 103.29
N SER A 87 -20.63 -0.34 103.06
CA SER A 87 -21.54 -0.26 101.91
C SER A 87 -21.01 0.58 100.74
N GLN A 88 -19.81 1.16 100.85
CA GLN A 88 -19.19 1.93 99.77
C GLN A 88 -18.79 1.03 98.58
N SER A 89 -18.90 1.59 97.38
CA SER A 89 -18.40 0.94 96.17
C SER A 89 -16.87 0.90 96.14
N PRO A 90 -16.25 -0.06 95.42
CA PRO A 90 -14.79 -0.11 95.29
C PRO A 90 -14.16 1.18 94.78
N LYS A 91 -14.87 1.95 93.94
CA LYS A 91 -14.40 3.26 93.45
C LYS A 91 -14.37 4.32 94.54
N GLU A 92 -15.38 4.34 95.40
CA GLU A 92 -15.45 5.28 96.53
C GLU A 92 -14.40 4.94 97.58
N LEU A 93 -14.14 3.65 97.83
CA LEU A 93 -13.06 3.21 98.69
C LEU A 93 -11.68 3.61 98.14
N SER A 94 -11.41 3.45 96.84
CA SER A 94 -10.17 3.94 96.23
C SER A 94 -10.03 5.45 96.36
N ARG A 95 -11.11 6.21 96.14
CA ARG A 95 -11.11 7.66 96.32
C ARG A 95 -10.85 8.07 97.78
N LEU A 96 -11.40 7.33 98.74
CA LEU A 96 -11.12 7.53 100.17
C LEU A 96 -9.62 7.34 100.43
N ILE A 97 -9.03 6.26 99.94
CA ILE A 97 -7.58 6.01 100.06
C ILE A 97 -6.75 7.14 99.41
N GLU A 98 -7.15 7.63 98.23
CA GLU A 98 -6.49 8.75 97.55
C GLU A 98 -6.63 10.09 98.31
N GLN A 99 -7.74 10.29 99.00
CA GLN A 99 -7.94 11.46 99.87
C GLN A 99 -7.08 11.36 101.14
N ILE A 100 -6.85 10.15 101.65
CA ILE A 100 -5.97 9.88 102.80
C ILE A 100 -4.51 10.07 102.43
N SER A 101 -4.11 9.60 101.24
CA SER A 101 -2.74 9.74 100.74
C SER A 101 -2.40 11.17 100.31
N GLY A 102 -3.42 12.02 100.08
CA GLY A 102 -3.24 13.37 99.53
C GLY A 102 -3.02 13.40 98.01
N SER A 103 -3.04 12.24 97.33
CA SER A 103 -2.84 12.16 95.87
C SER A 103 -3.97 12.80 95.08
N LEU A 104 -5.14 12.99 95.70
CA LEU A 104 -6.27 13.68 95.09
C LEU A 104 -5.95 15.12 94.66
N GLU A 105 -4.98 15.79 95.30
CA GLU A 105 -4.56 17.15 94.92
C GLU A 105 -3.77 17.17 93.59
N LEU A 106 -3.14 16.05 93.19
CA LEU A 106 -2.38 15.89 91.95
C LEU A 106 -3.23 15.37 90.77
N ALA A 107 -4.43 14.84 91.05
CA ALA A 107 -5.35 14.37 90.03
C ALA A 107 -5.63 15.38 88.88
N PRO A 108 -5.87 16.68 89.12
CA PRO A 108 -6.11 17.62 88.03
C PRO A 108 -4.87 17.87 87.15
N GLU A 109 -3.66 17.77 87.69
CA GLU A 109 -2.43 17.89 86.90
C GLU A 109 -2.21 16.63 86.07
N TYR A 110 -2.49 15.46 86.64
CA TYR A 110 -2.43 14.18 85.95
C TYR A 110 -3.39 14.13 84.74
N GLU A 111 -4.67 14.49 84.92
CA GLU A 111 -5.63 14.50 83.81
C GLU A 111 -5.22 15.50 82.71
N LYS A 112 -4.71 16.69 83.07
CA LYS A 112 -4.17 17.63 82.08
C LYS A 112 -2.97 17.07 81.30
N ALA A 113 -2.06 16.37 81.99
CA ALA A 113 -0.88 15.77 81.37
C ALA A 113 -1.29 14.59 80.46
N LYS A 114 -2.24 13.77 80.90
CA LYS A 114 -2.81 12.67 80.13
C LYS A 114 -3.50 13.18 78.86
N ASP A 115 -4.36 14.19 78.97
CA ASP A 115 -5.00 14.83 77.80
C ASP A 115 -3.97 15.42 76.83
N ALA A 116 -2.90 16.02 77.35
CA ALA A 116 -1.82 16.55 76.52
C ALA A 116 -1.05 15.43 75.80
N GLN A 117 -0.80 14.31 76.49
CA GLN A 117 -0.18 13.12 75.91
C GLN A 117 -1.07 12.53 74.80
N GLU A 118 -2.35 12.32 75.06
CA GLU A 118 -3.31 11.78 74.09
C GLU A 118 -3.41 12.68 72.84
N ARG A 119 -3.52 14.01 73.02
CA ARG A 119 -3.49 14.94 71.88
C ARG A 119 -2.17 14.89 71.11
N ALA A 120 -1.04 14.72 71.79
CA ALA A 120 0.26 14.63 71.13
C ALA A 120 0.40 13.33 70.32
N THR A 121 -0.09 12.20 70.85
CA THR A 121 -0.06 10.91 70.14
C THR A 121 -1.00 10.89 68.95
N GLU A 122 -2.22 11.44 69.07
CA GLU A 122 -3.15 11.62 67.96
C GLU A 122 -2.55 12.50 66.85
N ASN A 123 -1.96 13.64 67.20
CA ASN A 123 -1.31 14.51 66.22
C ASN A 123 -0.11 13.83 65.55
N ALA A 124 0.68 13.06 66.30
CA ALA A 124 1.81 12.31 65.74
C ALA A 124 1.35 11.25 64.73
N THR A 125 0.34 10.46 65.08
CA THR A 125 -0.21 9.42 64.20
C THR A 125 -0.88 10.01 62.95
N PHE A 126 -1.60 11.12 63.10
CA PHE A 126 -2.20 11.85 61.99
C PHE A 126 -1.13 12.39 61.03
N ASN A 127 -0.10 13.06 61.55
CA ASN A 127 0.99 13.59 60.74
C ASN A 127 1.78 12.47 60.05
N PHE A 128 1.99 11.34 60.71
CA PHE A 128 2.63 10.18 60.11
C PHE A 128 1.83 9.63 58.92
N THR A 129 0.51 9.51 59.08
CA THR A 129 -0.40 9.04 58.03
C THR A 129 -0.42 10.02 56.85
N LYS A 130 -0.49 11.33 57.11
CA LYS A 130 -0.35 12.37 56.08
C LYS A 130 0.97 12.28 55.35
N ARG A 131 2.10 12.17 56.06
CA ARG A 131 3.43 12.02 55.46
C ARG A 131 3.51 10.80 54.56
N ARG A 132 2.92 9.68 54.99
CA ARG A 132 2.84 8.45 54.18
C ARG A 132 2.01 8.66 52.91
N GLY A 133 0.89 9.37 53.00
CA GLY A 133 0.06 9.73 51.84
C GLY A 133 0.85 10.55 50.81
N ILE A 134 1.48 11.65 51.26
CA ILE A 134 2.31 12.52 50.42
C ILE A 134 3.49 11.75 49.80
N ALA A 135 4.15 10.87 50.55
CA ALA A 135 5.24 10.06 50.01
C ALA A 135 4.76 9.10 48.91
N GLY A 136 3.54 8.57 49.03
CA GLY A 136 2.88 7.79 47.99
C GLY A 136 2.61 8.61 46.73
N GLU A 137 2.04 9.80 46.89
CA GLU A 137 1.80 10.74 45.78
C GLU A 137 3.11 11.12 45.07
N ILE A 138 4.17 11.45 45.80
CA ILE A 138 5.48 11.77 45.23
C ILE A 138 6.01 10.59 44.39
N LYS A 139 5.84 9.36 44.87
CA LYS A 139 6.26 8.17 44.11
C LYS A 139 5.47 8.05 42.81
N GLN A 140 4.15 8.22 42.86
CA GLN A 140 3.29 8.18 41.68
C GLN A 140 3.66 9.27 40.68
N TYR A 141 3.90 10.50 41.13
CA TYR A 141 4.32 11.60 40.26
C TYR A 141 5.70 11.34 39.62
N LYS A 142 6.63 10.71 40.35
CA LYS A 142 7.91 10.30 39.77
C LYS A 142 7.74 9.25 38.68
N GLU A 143 6.85 8.27 38.88
CA GLU A 143 6.54 7.26 37.86
C GLU A 143 5.90 7.89 36.62
N GLN A 144 4.91 8.78 36.80
CA GLN A 144 4.28 9.52 35.71
C GLN A 144 5.28 10.39 34.95
N LYS A 145 6.18 11.09 35.66
CA LYS A 145 7.26 11.87 35.03
C LYS A 145 8.17 10.97 34.19
N GLY A 146 8.59 9.83 34.73
CA GLY A 146 9.43 8.89 34.00
C GLY A 146 8.74 8.28 32.78
N GLU A 147 7.43 8.06 32.84
CA GLU A 147 6.63 7.60 31.68
C GLU A 147 6.51 8.69 30.61
N ALA A 148 6.29 9.94 31.01
CA ALA A 148 6.24 11.09 30.10
C ALA A 148 7.59 11.31 29.39
N GLU A 149 8.72 11.25 30.11
CA GLU A 149 10.07 11.36 29.52
C GLU A 149 10.35 10.22 28.53
N ARG A 150 9.92 8.99 28.84
CA ARG A 150 10.04 7.86 27.90
C ARG A 150 9.20 8.07 26.66
N PHE A 151 7.97 8.57 26.83
CA PHE A 151 7.07 8.85 25.71
C PHE A 151 7.66 9.92 24.78
N GLU A 152 8.21 11.01 25.33
CA GLU A 152 8.89 12.06 24.57
C GLU A 152 10.08 11.49 23.80
N SER A 153 10.94 10.70 24.45
CA SER A 153 12.04 10.02 23.77
C SER A 153 11.60 9.09 22.63
N LEU A 154 10.48 8.41 22.79
CA LEU A 154 9.88 7.57 21.74
C LEU A 154 9.33 8.41 20.58
N CYS A 155 8.74 9.57 20.86
CA CYS A 155 8.29 10.51 19.83
C CYS A 155 9.47 11.02 19.01
N ASP A 156 10.57 11.42 19.65
CA ASP A 156 11.79 11.88 18.97
C ASP A 156 12.35 10.77 18.06
N GLN A 157 12.45 9.54 18.57
CA GLN A 157 12.91 8.39 17.76
C GLN A 157 11.99 8.12 16.57
N LYS A 158 10.67 8.24 16.76
CA LYS A 158 9.70 8.07 15.68
C LYS A 158 9.89 9.15 14.61
N ASP A 159 10.09 10.40 15.00
CA ASP A 159 10.29 11.52 14.07
C ASP A 159 11.63 11.38 13.32
N ASP A 160 12.70 10.96 13.99
CA ASP A 160 13.98 10.62 13.37
C ASP A 160 13.85 9.50 12.32
N LEU A 161 13.08 8.46 12.61
CA LEU A 161 12.83 7.36 11.68
C LEU A 161 11.98 7.83 10.48
N ILE A 162 11.01 8.71 10.71
CA ILE A 162 10.22 9.33 9.62
C ILE A 162 11.15 10.15 8.71
N LEU A 163 12.02 10.96 9.30
CA LEU A 163 13.00 11.77 8.57
C LEU A 163 13.91 10.86 7.73
N LYS A 164 14.51 9.83 8.33
CA LYS A 164 15.34 8.83 7.62
C LYS A 164 14.59 8.16 6.48
N ARG A 165 13.33 7.78 6.68
CA ARG A 165 12.49 7.18 5.63
C ARG A 165 12.23 8.16 4.48
N ILE A 166 11.99 9.44 4.76
CA ILE A 166 11.79 10.46 3.72
C ILE A 166 13.08 10.67 2.94
N LEU A 167 14.23 10.81 3.63
CA LEU A 167 15.54 10.91 2.99
C LEU A 167 15.85 9.70 2.11
N TYR A 168 15.56 8.49 2.60
CA TYR A 168 15.74 7.26 1.82
C TYR A 168 14.90 7.27 0.54
N LYS A 169 13.64 7.71 0.61
CA LYS A 169 12.80 7.85 -0.59
C LYS A 169 13.36 8.89 -1.56
N LEU A 170 13.81 10.04 -1.05
CA LEU A 170 14.41 11.09 -1.88
C LEU A 170 15.67 10.60 -2.58
N PHE A 171 16.54 9.87 -1.87
CA PHE A 171 17.74 9.26 -2.43
C PHE A 171 17.42 8.33 -3.61
N HIS A 172 16.44 7.44 -3.47
CA HIS A 172 16.04 6.53 -4.56
C HIS A 172 15.35 7.24 -5.72
N ILE A 173 14.63 8.33 -5.45
CA ILE A 173 14.06 9.18 -6.50
C ILE A 173 15.19 9.85 -7.29
N GLU A 174 16.21 10.36 -6.61
CA GLU A 174 17.38 10.98 -7.23
C GLU A 174 18.18 9.97 -8.08
N GLU A 175 18.47 8.77 -7.55
CA GLU A 175 19.11 7.70 -8.31
C GLU A 175 18.30 7.31 -9.56
N ALA A 176 16.97 7.19 -9.43
CA ALA A 176 16.10 6.89 -10.56
C ALA A 176 16.07 8.03 -11.59
N LEU A 177 16.07 9.29 -11.14
CA LEU A 177 16.14 10.46 -12.03
C LEU A 177 17.46 10.48 -12.81
N GLU A 178 18.59 10.22 -12.15
CA GLU A 178 19.89 10.14 -12.81
C GLU A 178 19.95 9.00 -13.83
N ALA A 179 19.45 7.81 -13.48
CA ALA A 179 19.39 6.67 -14.39
C ALA A 179 18.54 7.01 -15.63
N ASN A 180 17.34 7.56 -15.41
CA ASN A 180 16.46 7.99 -16.49
C ASN A 180 17.10 9.10 -17.35
N ALA A 181 17.82 10.05 -16.76
CA ALA A 181 18.51 11.11 -17.49
C ALA A 181 19.60 10.52 -18.40
N ARG A 182 20.38 9.55 -17.90
CA ARG A 182 21.38 8.80 -18.69
C ARG A 182 20.70 8.05 -19.83
N ASP A 183 19.59 7.35 -19.57
CA ASP A 183 18.83 6.61 -20.58
C ASP A 183 18.22 7.51 -21.65
N ILE A 184 17.71 8.68 -21.28
CA ILE A 184 17.22 9.68 -22.24
C ILE A 184 18.37 10.14 -23.12
N GLN A 185 19.54 10.40 -22.54
CA GLN A 185 20.71 10.83 -23.31
C GLN A 185 21.18 9.76 -24.31
N THR A 186 21.22 8.47 -23.90
CA THR A 186 21.61 7.37 -24.79
C THR A 186 20.59 7.16 -25.91
N LYS A 187 19.29 7.13 -25.58
CA LYS A 187 18.21 7.00 -26.57
C LYS A 187 18.13 8.19 -27.51
N SER A 188 18.37 9.41 -27.03
CA SER A 188 18.42 10.61 -27.86
C SER A 188 19.54 10.52 -28.90
N LYS A 189 20.74 10.08 -28.49
CA LYS A 189 21.86 9.82 -29.41
C LYS A 189 21.53 8.74 -30.43
N ALA A 190 20.93 7.62 -30.00
CA ALA A 190 20.52 6.54 -30.90
C ALA A 190 19.44 7.00 -31.91
N LEU A 191 18.46 7.76 -31.45
CA LEU A 191 17.42 8.36 -32.32
C LEU A 191 18.00 9.33 -33.34
N ALA A 192 19.02 10.11 -32.97
CA ALA A 192 19.70 10.98 -33.92
C ALA A 192 20.37 10.16 -35.05
N GLY A 193 21.00 9.03 -34.71
CA GLY A 193 21.56 8.09 -35.69
C GLY A 193 20.48 7.49 -36.61
N LEU A 194 19.42 6.92 -36.03
CA LEU A 194 18.30 6.35 -36.78
C LEU A 194 17.60 7.37 -37.70
N ARG A 195 17.49 8.64 -37.27
CA ARG A 195 16.94 9.72 -38.11
C ARG A 195 17.85 10.04 -39.29
N ALA A 196 19.17 10.01 -39.10
CA ALA A 196 20.12 10.20 -40.19
C ALA A 196 20.02 9.05 -41.20
N GLU A 197 20.02 7.80 -40.73
CA GLU A 197 19.85 6.60 -41.57
C GLU A 197 18.51 6.62 -42.32
N HIS A 198 17.41 6.97 -41.65
CA HIS A 198 16.11 7.12 -42.30
C HIS A 198 16.15 8.18 -43.40
N GLY A 199 16.80 9.33 -43.15
CA GLY A 199 16.98 10.37 -44.14
C GLY A 199 17.79 9.92 -45.36
N GLU A 200 18.79 9.06 -45.18
CA GLU A 200 19.55 8.45 -46.29
C GLU A 200 18.69 7.47 -47.09
N HIS A 201 17.95 6.59 -46.41
CA HIS A 201 17.05 5.64 -47.06
C HIS A 201 15.91 6.32 -47.81
N GLU A 202 15.37 7.42 -47.28
CA GLU A 202 14.31 8.20 -47.94
C GLU A 202 14.82 8.88 -49.21
N LYS A 203 16.02 9.48 -49.16
CA LYS A 203 16.69 10.02 -50.37
C LYS A 203 16.98 8.94 -51.40
N ALA A 204 17.44 7.77 -50.97
CA ALA A 204 17.71 6.64 -51.86
C ALA A 204 16.40 6.14 -52.52
N LEU A 205 15.32 6.02 -51.75
CA LEU A 205 14.00 5.64 -52.26
C LEU A 205 13.47 6.67 -53.26
N GLU A 206 13.63 7.96 -52.98
CA GLU A 206 13.25 9.03 -53.89
C GLU A 206 14.05 8.97 -55.20
N GLY A 207 15.36 8.71 -55.12
CA GLY A 207 16.22 8.46 -56.29
C GLY A 207 15.75 7.28 -57.14
N VAL A 208 15.53 6.12 -56.52
CA VAL A 208 15.03 4.91 -57.21
C VAL A 208 13.64 5.14 -57.82
N ARG A 209 12.74 5.85 -57.13
CA ARG A 209 11.42 6.20 -57.68
C ARG A 209 11.55 7.12 -58.90
N ALA A 210 12.47 8.09 -58.88
CA ALA A 210 12.73 8.96 -60.01
C ALA A 210 13.28 8.17 -61.21
N GLU A 211 14.19 7.24 -60.98
CA GLU A 211 14.70 6.33 -62.02
C GLU A 211 13.62 5.41 -62.57
N GLN A 212 12.81 4.79 -61.70
CA GLN A 212 11.68 3.96 -62.09
C GLN A 212 10.68 4.76 -62.95
N ALA A 213 10.37 6.01 -62.58
CA ALA A 213 9.50 6.87 -63.35
C ALA A 213 10.08 7.15 -64.75
N ARG A 214 11.38 7.47 -64.85
CA ARG A 214 12.07 7.66 -66.15
C ARG A 214 12.03 6.40 -67.01
N ALA A 215 12.36 5.25 -66.42
CA ALA A 215 12.32 3.96 -67.11
C ALA A 215 10.91 3.63 -67.59
N ARG A 216 9.88 3.84 -66.76
CA ARG A 216 8.48 3.63 -67.15
C ARG A 216 8.07 4.53 -68.33
N THR A 217 8.47 5.81 -68.31
CA THR A 217 8.21 6.71 -69.44
C THR A 217 8.93 6.23 -70.72
N ALA A 218 10.17 5.75 -70.61
CA ALA A 218 10.92 5.19 -71.72
C ALA A 218 10.24 3.93 -72.30
N VAL A 219 9.81 2.99 -71.45
CA VAL A 219 9.07 1.78 -71.85
C VAL A 219 7.80 2.16 -72.60
N VAL A 220 6.97 3.05 -72.03
CA VAL A 220 5.73 3.50 -72.70
C VAL A 220 6.02 4.15 -74.06
N ARG A 221 7.15 4.86 -74.21
CA ARG A 221 7.56 5.44 -75.49
C ARG A 221 7.91 4.36 -76.52
N GLU A 222 8.71 3.37 -76.13
CA GLU A 222 9.09 2.28 -77.04
C GLU A 222 7.89 1.38 -77.36
N GLU A 223 7.02 1.05 -76.40
CA GLU A 223 5.76 0.33 -76.64
C GLU A 223 4.88 1.05 -77.67
N LYS A 224 4.81 2.39 -77.63
CA LYS A 224 4.08 3.16 -78.66
C LYS A 224 4.73 3.04 -80.04
N LYS A 225 6.07 2.96 -80.13
CA LYS A 225 6.76 2.73 -81.41
C LYS A 225 6.50 1.32 -81.92
N VAL A 226 6.58 0.31 -81.06
CA VAL A 226 6.26 -1.09 -81.40
C VAL A 226 4.83 -1.17 -81.93
N LYS A 227 3.84 -0.64 -81.21
CA LYS A 227 2.44 -0.62 -81.68
C LYS A 227 2.25 0.10 -83.02
N LYS A 228 3.02 1.16 -83.29
CA LYS A 228 3.00 1.83 -84.61
C LYS A 228 3.60 0.95 -85.70
N ALA A 229 4.71 0.27 -85.41
CA ALA A 229 5.34 -0.66 -86.34
C ALA A 229 4.46 -1.90 -86.60
N GLU A 230 3.83 -2.46 -85.57
CA GLU A 230 2.86 -3.56 -85.69
C GLU A 230 1.67 -3.15 -86.58
N LYS A 231 1.09 -1.96 -86.35
CA LYS A 231 0.02 -1.45 -87.24
C LYS A 231 0.48 -1.22 -88.67
N ALA A 232 1.73 -0.77 -88.87
CA ALA A 232 2.29 -0.61 -90.21
C ALA A 232 2.53 -1.97 -90.89
N LEU A 233 2.91 -3.00 -90.13
CA LEU A 233 3.03 -4.38 -90.60
C LEU A 233 1.66 -4.95 -90.98
N GLU A 234 0.66 -4.80 -90.10
CA GLU A 234 -0.72 -5.24 -90.33
C GLU A 234 -1.33 -4.54 -91.56
N ALA A 235 -1.02 -3.25 -91.78
CA ALA A 235 -1.44 -2.54 -92.99
C ALA A 235 -0.78 -3.07 -94.28
N LYS A 236 0.38 -3.74 -94.18
CA LYS A 236 1.08 -4.38 -95.31
C LYS A 236 0.66 -5.83 -95.55
N GLU A 237 -0.01 -6.49 -94.60
CA GLU A 237 -0.58 -7.82 -94.80
C GLU A 237 -1.57 -7.92 -95.97
N PRO A 238 -2.55 -7.01 -96.17
CA PRO A 238 -3.45 -7.10 -97.32
C PRO A 238 -2.71 -6.95 -98.66
N GLU A 239 -1.72 -6.06 -98.74
CA GLU A 239 -0.85 -5.94 -99.93
C GLU A 239 -0.08 -7.25 -100.17
N LEU A 240 0.43 -7.90 -99.12
CA LEU A 240 1.12 -9.18 -99.22
C LEU A 240 0.17 -10.28 -99.74
N VAL A 241 -1.06 -10.34 -99.22
CA VAL A 241 -2.09 -11.31 -99.63
C VAL A 241 -2.49 -11.09 -101.10
N GLU A 242 -2.61 -9.85 -101.54
CA GLU A 242 -2.88 -9.52 -102.95
C GLU A 242 -1.75 -9.97 -103.88
N VAL A 243 -0.50 -9.69 -103.49
CA VAL A 243 0.69 -10.13 -104.25
C VAL A 243 0.79 -11.65 -104.27
N ASP A 244 0.56 -12.34 -103.16
CA ASP A 244 0.53 -13.80 -103.10
C ASP A 244 -0.60 -14.40 -103.94
N ALA A 245 -1.77 -13.76 -103.97
CA ALA A 245 -2.87 -14.16 -104.84
C ALA A 245 -2.52 -13.97 -106.32
N GLN A 246 -1.85 -12.88 -106.68
CA GLN A 246 -1.33 -12.64 -108.03
C GLN A 246 -0.24 -13.63 -108.43
N ILE A 247 0.68 -13.99 -107.51
CA ILE A 247 1.69 -15.02 -107.74
C ILE A 247 1.00 -16.38 -107.94
N LYS A 248 0.01 -16.74 -107.11
CA LYS A 248 -0.79 -17.98 -107.26
C LYS A 248 -1.58 -18.00 -108.57
N HIS A 249 -2.18 -16.88 -108.97
CA HIS A 249 -2.89 -16.77 -110.25
C HIS A 249 -1.93 -16.92 -111.43
N SER A 250 -0.80 -16.22 -111.39
CA SER A 250 0.23 -16.25 -112.42
C SER A 250 0.88 -17.63 -112.53
N SER A 251 1.14 -18.32 -111.41
CA SER A 251 1.70 -19.68 -111.41
C SER A 251 0.69 -20.72 -111.91
N ARG A 252 -0.60 -20.60 -111.57
CA ARG A 252 -1.66 -21.43 -112.17
C ARG A 252 -1.78 -21.19 -113.67
N LYS A 253 -1.71 -19.93 -114.11
CA LYS A 253 -1.73 -19.58 -115.54
C LYS A 253 -0.52 -20.16 -116.26
N LEU A 254 0.66 -20.07 -115.67
CA LEU A 254 1.89 -20.67 -116.18
C LEU A 254 1.77 -22.21 -116.28
N GLN A 255 1.28 -22.87 -115.24
CA GLN A 255 1.06 -24.33 -115.28
C GLN A 255 0.05 -24.74 -116.35
N ASN A 256 -1.03 -23.99 -116.53
CA ASN A 256 -1.99 -24.24 -117.60
C ASN A 256 -1.37 -24.03 -118.98
N SER A 257 -0.60 -22.96 -119.18
CA SER A 257 0.13 -22.72 -120.42
C SER A 257 1.17 -23.79 -120.72
N LEU A 258 1.86 -24.31 -119.69
CA LEU A 258 2.79 -25.44 -119.83
C LEU A 258 2.05 -26.73 -120.24
N LYS A 259 0.92 -27.05 -119.60
CA LYS A 259 0.08 -28.20 -119.97
C LYS A 259 -0.45 -28.08 -121.40
N ILE A 260 -0.89 -26.89 -121.82
CA ILE A 260 -1.34 -26.64 -123.20
C ILE A 260 -0.16 -26.83 -124.17
N ARG A 261 1.03 -26.33 -123.83
CA ARG A 261 2.23 -26.53 -124.66
C ARG A 261 2.59 -28.00 -124.80
N GLU A 262 2.47 -28.78 -123.73
CA GLU A 262 2.70 -30.23 -123.74
C GLU A 262 1.66 -30.97 -124.59
N GLN A 263 0.37 -30.62 -124.47
CA GLN A 263 -0.70 -31.16 -125.32
C GLN A 263 -0.49 -30.83 -126.80
N VAL A 264 -0.20 -29.56 -127.12
CA VAL A 264 0.11 -29.12 -128.50
C VAL A 264 1.38 -29.80 -129.02
N GLY A 265 2.39 -30.02 -128.16
CA GLY A 265 3.56 -30.82 -128.49
C GLY A 265 3.20 -32.26 -128.89
N SER A 266 2.37 -32.93 -128.07
CA SER A 266 1.90 -34.28 -128.37
C SER A 266 1.02 -34.36 -129.62
N ASP A 267 0.18 -33.34 -129.87
CA ASP A 267 -0.64 -33.25 -131.08
C ASP A 267 0.23 -32.96 -132.33
N ALA A 268 1.28 -32.14 -132.20
CA ALA A 268 2.24 -31.90 -133.28
C ALA A 268 3.01 -33.17 -133.63
N GLU A 269 3.47 -33.95 -132.64
CA GLU A 269 4.10 -35.26 -132.84
C GLU A 269 3.12 -36.24 -133.52
N ARG A 270 1.85 -36.27 -133.09
CA ARG A 270 0.80 -37.11 -133.69
C ARG A 270 0.53 -36.72 -135.16
N GLN A 271 0.46 -35.43 -135.47
CA GLN A 271 0.28 -34.92 -136.83
C GLN A 271 1.52 -35.18 -137.70
N GLN A 272 2.73 -35.05 -137.14
CA GLN A 272 3.99 -35.36 -137.81
C GLN A 272 4.07 -36.85 -138.18
N ALA A 273 3.71 -37.75 -137.26
CA ALA A 273 3.64 -39.18 -137.53
C ALA A 273 2.62 -39.52 -138.64
N LYS A 274 1.47 -38.83 -138.64
CA LYS A 274 0.43 -38.99 -139.66
C LYS A 274 0.84 -38.45 -141.04
N LEU A 275 1.60 -37.35 -141.08
CA LEU A 275 2.22 -36.86 -142.32
C LEU A 275 3.29 -37.81 -142.84
N HIS A 276 4.05 -38.45 -141.94
CA HIS A 276 5.09 -39.41 -142.31
C HIS A 276 4.50 -40.70 -142.90
N SER A 277 3.36 -41.18 -142.40
CA SER A 277 2.63 -42.31 -143.00
C SER A 277 2.05 -41.95 -144.36
N LEU A 278 1.38 -40.79 -144.48
CA LEU A 278 0.81 -40.33 -145.75
C LEU A 278 1.86 -40.10 -146.84
N ARG A 279 3.07 -39.62 -146.48
CA ARG A 279 4.19 -39.52 -147.44
C ARG A 279 4.69 -40.88 -147.90
N ARG A 280 4.69 -41.89 -147.03
CA ARG A 280 5.04 -43.26 -147.38
C ARG A 280 3.98 -43.86 -148.31
N ASP A 281 2.70 -43.69 -148.00
CA ASP A 281 1.58 -44.14 -148.85
C ASP A 281 1.62 -43.49 -150.24
N LEU A 282 2.01 -42.21 -150.35
CA LEU A 282 2.15 -41.50 -151.63
C LEU A 282 3.39 -42.00 -152.43
N SER A 283 4.46 -42.39 -151.75
CA SER A 283 5.63 -43.03 -152.38
C SER A 283 5.25 -44.39 -152.97
N ASP A 284 4.55 -45.21 -152.19
CA ASP A 284 4.14 -46.56 -152.60
C ASP A 284 3.13 -46.51 -153.75
N ALA A 285 2.20 -45.54 -153.73
CA ALA A 285 1.24 -45.33 -154.83
C ALA A 285 1.92 -44.83 -156.13
N ARG A 286 2.98 -44.03 -156.03
CA ARG A 286 3.76 -43.60 -157.21
C ARG A 286 4.57 -44.75 -157.80
N GLN A 287 5.18 -45.58 -156.95
CA GLN A 287 5.94 -46.75 -157.38
C GLN A 287 5.02 -47.79 -158.07
N ALA A 288 3.81 -48.01 -157.52
CA ALA A 288 2.81 -48.88 -158.15
C ALA A 288 2.27 -48.33 -159.48
N ALA A 289 2.19 -47.00 -159.64
CA ALA A 289 1.76 -46.36 -160.89
C ALA A 289 2.83 -46.46 -162.00
N ASP A 290 4.12 -46.32 -161.65
CA ASP A 290 5.23 -46.45 -162.60
C ASP A 290 5.43 -47.92 -163.04
N GLU A 291 5.25 -48.89 -162.14
CA GLU A 291 5.30 -50.33 -162.48
C GLU A 291 4.15 -50.75 -163.42
N ALA A 292 2.95 -50.20 -163.25
CA ALA A 292 1.82 -50.43 -164.15
C ALA A 292 2.02 -49.80 -165.55
N ALA A 293 2.71 -48.65 -165.63
CA ALA A 293 2.99 -47.94 -166.88
C ALA A 293 4.13 -48.58 -167.71
N GLU A 294 5.05 -49.33 -167.08
CA GLU A 294 6.07 -50.13 -167.80
C GLU A 294 5.54 -51.49 -168.26
N ALA A 295 4.63 -52.13 -167.50
CA ALA A 295 3.96 -53.37 -167.89
C ALA A 295 3.10 -53.20 -169.16
N HIS A 296 2.47 -52.03 -169.34
CA HIS A 296 1.65 -51.73 -170.53
C HIS A 296 2.48 -51.47 -171.81
N ARG A 297 3.77 -51.12 -171.67
CA ARG A 297 4.69 -50.84 -172.79
C ARG A 297 5.40 -52.09 -173.33
N ARG A 298 5.48 -53.18 -172.55
CA ARG A 298 6.10 -54.46 -172.98
C ARG A 298 5.13 -55.43 -173.68
N ALA A 299 3.83 -55.15 -173.70
CA ALA A 299 2.80 -56.06 -174.25
C ALA A 299 2.27 -55.69 -175.65
N SER A 300 2.87 -54.73 -176.38
CA SER A 300 2.31 -54.16 -177.63
C SER A 300 3.06 -54.48 -178.93
N GLN A 301 3.86 -55.56 -179.00
CA GLN A 301 4.41 -56.07 -180.27
C GLN A 301 4.58 -57.60 -180.24
N HIS A 302 3.54 -58.36 -180.62
CA HIS A 302 3.56 -59.47 -181.59
C HIS A 302 2.31 -60.38 -181.47
N ASN A 303 1.58 -60.43 -182.59
CA ASN A 303 0.59 -61.38 -183.12
C ASN A 303 0.49 -62.80 -182.49
N THR A 304 -0.72 -63.25 -182.11
CA THR A 304 -1.31 -64.58 -182.47
C THR A 304 -2.83 -64.66 -182.19
N SER A 305 -3.54 -65.36 -183.08
CA SER A 305 -4.98 -65.42 -183.37
C SER A 305 -5.83 -66.39 -182.52
N LEU A 306 -7.18 -66.23 -182.58
CA LEU A 306 -8.28 -67.23 -182.74
C LEU A 306 -9.59 -66.57 -182.21
N SER A 307 -10.67 -66.27 -182.95
CA SER A 307 -11.57 -66.95 -183.91
C SER A 307 -12.77 -67.73 -183.31
N GLU A 308 -13.94 -67.08 -183.36
CA GLU A 308 -15.22 -67.48 -183.98
C GLU A 308 -16.13 -68.63 -183.51
N ASN A 309 -15.91 -69.36 -182.41
CA ASN A 309 -16.95 -70.31 -181.95
C ASN A 309 -17.09 -70.49 -180.42
N SER A 310 -16.61 -69.51 -179.65
CA SER A 310 -16.45 -69.70 -178.20
C SER A 310 -16.58 -68.40 -177.39
N LEU A 311 -17.69 -67.66 -177.53
CA LEU A 311 -18.27 -66.82 -176.44
C LEU A 311 -19.59 -66.10 -176.75
N ALA A 312 -20.23 -66.34 -177.89
CA ALA A 312 -21.69 -66.17 -177.99
C ALA A 312 -22.46 -67.16 -177.08
N GLU A 313 -21.73 -68.09 -176.46
CA GLU A 313 -22.18 -69.01 -175.43
C GLU A 313 -20.96 -69.34 -174.52
N TYR A 314 -20.47 -68.37 -173.72
CA TYR A 314 -20.14 -68.63 -172.31
C TYR A 314 -21.07 -67.70 -171.52
N ARG A 315 -22.37 -67.91 -171.71
CA ARG A 315 -23.19 -69.06 -171.27
C ARG A 315 -23.62 -68.81 -169.86
N SER A 316 -24.92 -68.52 -169.74
CA SER A 316 -25.85 -69.36 -168.98
C SER A 316 -25.29 -69.97 -167.68
N LEU A 317 -24.65 -69.10 -166.90
CA LEU A 317 -24.29 -69.18 -165.50
C LEU A 317 -24.16 -67.73 -165.01
#